data_AF-A0A4P5XHU9-F1
#
_entry.id   AF-A0A4P5XHU9-F1
#
_cell.length_a   1.000
_cell.length_b   1.000
_cell.length_c   1.000
_cell.angle_alpha   90.00
_cell.angle_beta   90.00
_cell.angle_gamma   90.00
#
_symmetry.space_group_name_H-M   'P 1'
#
loop_
_entity.id
_entity.type
_entity.pdbx_description
1 polymer ?
#
loop_
_entity_poly.entity_id
_entity_poly.type
_entity_poly.pdbx_seq_one_letter_code
_entity_poly.pdbx_strand_id
1 'polypeptide(L)'
;MTTSPTNPTPDELTCRDVADFIMSYLDNELATSVQKSFSDHLAVCSSCVRYVEHYRRTIEMAKAAGKGIEDVAVPPSVLRAIREARSIAS
;
A
#
# COMPACT_ATOMS: atom_id res chain seq x y z
N MET A 1 -24.69 -2.82 3.29
CA MET A 1 -23.97 -4.08 3.08
C MET A 1 -22.49 -3.76 3.02
N THR A 2 -21.83 -3.67 4.17
CA THR A 2 -20.40 -3.39 4.27
C THR A 2 -19.72 -4.70 4.62
N THR A 3 -19.33 -5.48 3.61
CA THR A 3 -18.38 -6.57 3.84
C THR A 3 -17.01 -5.91 4.01
N SER A 4 -16.52 -5.86 5.25
CA SER A 4 -15.09 -5.62 5.49
C SER A 4 -14.30 -6.59 4.61
N PRO A 5 -13.31 -6.12 3.84
CA PRO A 5 -12.45 -7.02 3.09
C PRO A 5 -11.59 -7.78 4.10
N THR A 6 -12.02 -9.00 4.46
CA THR A 6 -11.18 -9.95 5.20
C THR A 6 -9.94 -10.22 4.35
N ASN A 7 -8.76 -10.03 4.94
CA ASN A 7 -7.45 -10.23 4.31
C ASN A 7 -7.43 -11.55 3.48
N PRO A 8 -6.97 -11.54 2.22
CA PRO A 8 -7.02 -12.72 1.37
C PRO A 8 -6.16 -13.83 1.99
N THR A 9 -6.67 -15.06 1.90
CA THR A 9 -5.95 -16.23 2.40
C THR A 9 -4.82 -16.63 1.43
N PRO A 10 -3.68 -17.15 1.93
CA PRO A 10 -2.49 -17.34 1.11
C PRO A 10 -2.60 -18.31 -0.08
N ASP A 11 -3.53 -19.27 -0.05
CA ASP A 11 -3.54 -20.37 -1.02
C ASP A 11 -4.21 -20.03 -2.37
N GLU A 12 -4.98 -18.93 -2.48
CA GLU A 12 -5.75 -18.63 -3.70
C GLU A 12 -5.88 -17.12 -3.97
N LEU A 13 -4.75 -16.43 -4.13
CA LEU A 13 -4.80 -15.01 -4.45
C LEU A 13 -5.26 -14.80 -5.90
N THR A 14 -6.45 -14.23 -6.07
CA THR A 14 -7.05 -13.98 -7.39
C THR A 14 -6.68 -12.60 -7.94
N CYS A 15 -6.92 -12.37 -9.24
CA CYS A 15 -6.78 -11.04 -9.82
C CYS A 15 -7.69 -9.99 -9.15
N ARG A 16 -8.85 -10.42 -8.63
CA ARG A 16 -9.78 -9.56 -7.87
C ARG A 16 -9.11 -9.12 -6.57
N ASP A 17 -8.51 -10.05 -5.84
CA ASP A 17 -7.82 -9.76 -4.58
C ASP A 17 -6.62 -8.83 -4.80
N VAL A 18 -5.88 -9.00 -5.90
CA VAL A 18 -4.83 -8.03 -6.28
C VAL A 18 -5.41 -6.62 -6.38
N ALA A 19 -6.56 -6.45 -7.04
CA ALA A 19 -7.19 -5.15 -7.20
C ALA A 19 -7.74 -4.58 -5.88
N ASP A 20 -8.38 -5.42 -5.08
CA ASP A 20 -9.03 -5.01 -3.83
C ASP A 20 -7.99 -4.68 -2.73
N PHE A 21 -6.83 -5.33 -2.73
CA PHE A 21 -5.77 -5.17 -1.73
C PHE A 21 -4.49 -4.49 -2.26
N ILE A 22 -4.53 -3.89 -3.45
CA ILE A 22 -3.34 -3.28 -4.08
C ILE A 22 -2.67 -2.21 -3.21
N MET A 23 -3.45 -1.39 -2.50
CA MET A 23 -2.90 -0.32 -1.66
C MET A 23 -2.13 -0.91 -0.48
N SER A 24 -2.73 -1.83 0.27
CA SER A 24 -2.07 -2.51 1.39
C SER A 24 -0.82 -3.28 0.95
N TYR A 25 -0.82 -3.85 -0.26
CA TYR A 25 0.38 -4.47 -0.84
C TYR A 25 1.48 -3.45 -1.11
N LEU A 26 1.15 -2.31 -1.74
CA LEU A 26 2.12 -1.26 -2.06
C LEU A 26 2.68 -0.54 -0.82
N ASP A 27 1.85 -0.41 0.22
CA ASP A 27 2.23 0.20 1.50
C ASP A 27 2.93 -0.78 2.45
N ASN A 28 3.13 -2.05 2.04
CA ASN A 28 3.72 -3.14 2.83
C ASN A 28 2.98 -3.42 4.16
N GLU A 29 1.66 -3.25 4.18
CA GLU A 29 0.81 -3.47 5.35
C GLU A 29 0.24 -4.89 5.42
N LEU A 30 0.39 -5.68 4.35
CA LEU A 30 -0.04 -7.07 4.33
C LEU A 30 0.90 -7.96 5.14
N ALA A 31 0.33 -9.01 5.76
CA ALA A 31 1.13 -10.06 6.40
C ALA A 31 2.09 -10.73 5.41
N THR A 32 3.26 -11.17 5.88
CA THR A 32 4.32 -11.74 5.03
C THR A 32 3.84 -12.92 4.16
N SER A 33 2.96 -13.77 4.69
CA SER A 33 2.36 -14.87 3.93
C SER A 33 1.55 -14.39 2.73
N VAL A 34 0.79 -13.30 2.89
CA VAL A 34 -0.03 -12.71 1.83
C VAL A 34 0.84 -11.96 0.82
N GLN A 35 1.91 -11.29 1.27
CA GLN A 35 2.90 -10.68 0.36
C GLN A 35 3.56 -11.72 -0.54
N LYS A 36 3.83 -12.93 0.00
CA LYS A 36 4.34 -14.05 -0.79
C LYS A 36 3.31 -14.46 -1.86
N SER A 37 2.04 -14.64 -1.51
CA SER A 37 0.99 -14.98 -2.47
C SER A 37 0.79 -13.92 -3.56
N PHE A 38 0.94 -12.63 -3.23
CA PHE A 38 1.01 -11.54 -4.22
C PHE A 38 2.18 -11.74 -5.18
N SER A 39 3.37 -12.03 -4.66
CA SER A 39 4.57 -12.24 -5.47
C SER A 39 4.43 -13.45 -6.39
N ASP A 40 3.88 -14.55 -5.88
CA ASP A 40 3.61 -15.78 -6.62
C ASP A 40 2.58 -15.53 -7.75
N HIS A 41 1.51 -14.76 -7.47
CA HIS A 41 0.53 -14.37 -8.48
C HIS A 41 1.13 -13.47 -9.57
N LEU A 42 1.92 -12.46 -9.19
CA LEU A 42 2.57 -11.56 -10.12
C LEU A 42 3.62 -12.25 -11.00
N ALA A 43 4.18 -13.39 -10.55
CA ALA A 43 5.11 -14.18 -11.35
C ALA A 43 4.44 -14.87 -12.55
N VAL A 44 3.13 -15.14 -12.48
CA VAL A 44 2.39 -15.90 -13.51
C VAL A 44 1.33 -15.08 -14.26
N CYS A 45 0.89 -13.95 -13.71
CA CYS A 45 -0.21 -13.16 -14.24
C CYS A 45 0.25 -11.81 -14.82
N SER A 46 0.52 -11.77 -16.12
CA SER A 46 1.02 -10.56 -16.80
C SER A 46 0.06 -9.36 -16.75
N SER A 47 -1.26 -9.58 -16.69
CA SER A 47 -2.24 -8.51 -16.54
C SER A 47 -2.15 -7.84 -15.17
N CYS A 48 -1.96 -8.61 -14.10
CA CYS A 48 -1.77 -8.08 -12.76
C CYS A 48 -0.43 -7.36 -12.62
N VAL A 49 0.64 -7.82 -13.28
CA VAL A 49 1.92 -7.07 -13.34
C VAL A 49 1.70 -5.68 -13.92
N ARG A 50 1.04 -5.58 -15.08
CA ARG A 50 0.72 -4.30 -15.73
C ARG A 50 -0.19 -3.44 -14.87
N TYR A 51 -1.18 -4.06 -14.21
CA TYR A 51 -2.10 -3.35 -13.33
C TYR A 51 -1.37 -2.69 -12.15
N VAL A 52 -0.49 -3.43 -11.48
CA VAL A 52 0.32 -2.89 -10.37
C VAL A 52 1.26 -1.78 -10.86
N GLU A 53 1.89 -1.95 -12.03
CA GLU A 53 2.74 -0.91 -12.63
C GLU A 53 1.97 0.38 -12.93
N HIS A 54 0.79 0.27 -13.56
CA HIS A 54 -0.08 1.42 -13.82
C HIS A 54 -0.51 2.13 -12.52
N TYR A 55 -0.82 1.36 -11.47
CA TYR A 55 -1.20 1.93 -10.19
C TYR A 55 -0.04 2.69 -9.56
N ARG A 56 1.19 2.15 -9.58
CA ARG A 56 2.40 2.86 -9.12
C ARG A 56 2.59 4.18 -9.87
N ARG A 57 2.44 4.17 -11.19
CA ARG A 57 2.53 5.39 -12.00
C ARG A 57 1.43 6.40 -11.65
N THR A 58 0.23 5.93 -11.33
CA THR A 58 -0.88 6.81 -10.88
C THR A 58 -0.52 7.50 -9.57
N ILE A 59 0.05 6.77 -8.60
CA ILE A 59 0.55 7.34 -7.34
C ILE A 59 1.63 8.39 -7.60
N GLU A 60 2.60 8.10 -8.48
CA GLU A 60 3.67 9.03 -8.84
C GLU A 60 3.13 10.32 -9.47
N MET A 61 2.18 10.20 -10.40
CA MET A 61 1.53 11.35 -11.03
C MET A 61 0.75 12.18 -10.02
N ALA A 62 -0.01 11.53 -9.12
CA ALA A 62 -0.75 12.21 -8.06
C ALA A 62 0.21 12.97 -7.11
N LYS A 63 1.32 12.35 -6.70
CA LYS A 63 2.36 12.99 -5.89
C LYS A 63 2.98 14.18 -6.62
N ALA A 64 3.29 14.03 -7.90
CA ALA A 64 3.88 15.10 -8.71
C ALA A 64 2.94 16.31 -8.84
N ALA A 65 1.64 16.06 -9.04
CA ALA A 65 0.62 17.12 -9.09
C ALA A 65 0.52 17.90 -7.77
N GLY A 66 0.75 17.25 -6.62
CA GLY A 66 0.73 17.87 -5.30
C GLY A 66 1.97 18.73 -4.96
N LYS A 67 3.10 18.58 -5.66
CA LYS A 67 4.37 19.27 -5.35
C LYS A 67 4.35 20.80 -5.51
N GLY A 68 3.27 21.38 -6.01
CA GLY A 68 3.07 22.84 -6.13
C GLY A 68 2.09 23.41 -5.10
N ILE A 69 1.49 22.58 -4.24
CA ILE A 69 0.74 23.03 -3.08
C ILE A 69 1.78 23.40 -2.03
N GLU A 70 1.77 24.65 -1.57
CA GLU A 70 2.76 25.18 -0.64
C GLU A 70 2.95 24.23 0.54
N ASP A 71 4.18 23.76 0.75
CA ASP A 71 4.54 22.75 1.73
C ASP A 71 4.28 23.34 3.12
N VAL A 72 3.11 23.06 3.70
CA VAL A 72 2.77 23.54 5.04
C VAL A 72 3.79 22.94 6.00
N ALA A 73 4.64 23.80 6.56
CA ALA A 73 5.67 23.38 7.49
C ALA A 73 5.05 22.53 8.60
N VAL A 74 5.53 21.28 8.73
CA VAL A 74 5.07 20.36 9.77
C VAL A 74 5.30 21.02 11.14
N PRO A 75 4.26 21.22 11.96
CA PRO A 75 4.41 21.87 13.25
C PRO A 75 5.39 21.11 14.17
N PRO A 76 6.27 21.80 14.91
CA PRO A 76 7.23 21.15 15.81
C PRO A 76 6.58 20.24 16.87
N SER A 77 5.33 20.52 17.25
CA SER A 77 4.55 19.67 18.15
C SER A 77 4.29 18.28 17.56
N VAL A 78 4.01 18.18 16.26
CA VAL A 78 3.78 16.91 15.56
C VAL A 78 5.06 16.09 15.51
N LEU A 79 6.19 16.73 15.17
CA LEU A 79 7.50 16.07 15.14
C LEU A 79 7.88 15.52 16.52
N ARG A 80 7.61 16.27 17.60
CA ARG A 80 7.86 15.82 18.97
C ARG A 80 7.00 14.60 19.32
N ALA A 81 5.70 14.64 19.02
CA ALA A 81 4.79 13.53 19.30
C ALA A 81 5.22 12.23 18.59
N ILE A 82 5.66 12.30 17.33
CA ILE A 82 6.14 11.12 16.59
C ILE A 82 7.40 10.52 17.23
N ARG A 83 8.34 11.36 17.70
CA ARG A 83 9.57 10.91 18.36
C ARG A 83 9.28 10.21 19.69
N GLU A 84 8.38 10.77 20.49
CA GLU A 84 7.96 10.19 21.76
C GLU A 84 7.27 8.84 21.55
N ALA A 85 6.32 8.74 20.61
CA ALA A 85 5.65 7.48 20.30
C ALA A 85 6.63 6.37 19.86
N ARG A 86 7.66 6.72 19.08
CA ARG A 86 8.72 5.77 18.67
C ARG A 86 9.62 5.32 19.81
N SER A 87 9.86 6.19 20.80
CA SER A 87 10.68 5.84 21.99
C SER A 87 9.97 4.87 22.95
N ILE A 88 8.63 4.84 22.91
CA ILE A 88 7.79 3.96 23.73
C ILE A 88 7.61 2.58 23.08
N ALA A 89 7.66 2.52 21.75
CA ALA A 89 7.46 1.31 20.96
C ALA A 89 8.75 0.51 20.68
N SER A 90 9.90 0.96 21.20
CA SER A 90 11.21 0.30 21.08
C SER A 90 11.67 -0.23 22.44
#